data_AF-A0A6G1R7J5-F1
#
_entry.id   AF-A0A6G1R7J5-F1
#
_cell.length_a   1.000
_cell.length_b   1.000
_cell.length_c   1.000
_cell.angle_alpha   90.00
_cell.angle_beta   90.00
_cell.angle_gamma   90.00
#
_symmetry.space_group_name_H-M   'P 1'
#
loop_
_entity.id
_entity.type
_entity.pdbx_description
1 polymer ?
#
loop_
_entity_poly.entity_id
_entity_poly.type
_entity_poly.pdbx_seq_one_letter_code
_entity_poly.pdbx_strand_id
1 'polypeptide(L)'
;LQGGELVVAYPYDMVRSMWKTQDYTPTPDDHVFRWLAYSYASTHRLMTDARRRACHTEDFQKEDGTVNGASWHTVAGSINDFSYLHTNCFELSIYVGCDKYPHESELPEEWENNRESLIVFMEQVHRGIKGIVKDMHGKGIPNAVISVEGVNHDIRTGADGD
;
A
#
# COMPACT_ATOMS: atom_id res chain seq x y z
N LEU A 1 7.25 -0.20 -6.32
CA LEU A 1 7.76 1.17 -6.56
C LEU A 1 7.61 1.50 -8.03
N GLN A 2 7.15 2.71 -8.34
CA GLN A 2 6.88 3.20 -9.69
C GLN A 2 7.33 4.66 -9.83
N GLY A 3 7.34 5.19 -11.05
CA GLY A 3 7.62 6.59 -11.34
C GLY A 3 6.64 7.17 -12.35
N GLY A 4 6.62 8.50 -12.50
CA GLY A 4 5.69 9.23 -13.35
C GLY A 4 4.59 9.96 -12.57
N GLU A 5 4.57 9.82 -11.25
CA GLU A 5 3.77 10.65 -10.35
C GLU A 5 4.43 10.67 -8.97
N LEU A 6 3.90 11.47 -8.05
CA LEU A 6 4.33 11.51 -6.66
C LEU A 6 3.13 11.33 -5.72
N VAL A 7 2.81 10.06 -5.43
CA VAL A 7 1.65 9.61 -4.64
C VAL A 7 1.83 8.17 -4.18
N VAL A 8 1.17 7.78 -3.09
CA VAL A 8 1.03 6.37 -2.68
C VAL A 8 -0.38 5.87 -3.00
N ALA A 9 -0.48 4.96 -3.96
CA ALA A 9 -1.74 4.33 -4.35
C ALA A 9 -1.96 3.02 -3.56
N TYR A 10 -3.15 2.88 -2.98
CA TYR A 10 -3.55 1.70 -2.21
C TYR A 10 -4.74 0.95 -2.84
N PRO A 11 -4.88 -0.36 -2.62
CA PRO A 11 -5.93 -1.19 -3.19
C PRO A 11 -7.36 -0.75 -2.83
N TYR A 12 -8.37 -1.15 -3.60
CA TYR A 12 -8.26 -1.88 -4.87
C TYR A 12 -7.84 -0.96 -6.03
N ASP A 13 -7.13 -1.52 -7.00
CA ASP A 13 -6.77 -0.85 -8.25
C ASP A 13 -7.85 -1.01 -9.34
N MET A 14 -8.69 -2.05 -9.26
CA MET A 14 -9.81 -2.26 -10.17
C MET A 14 -11.14 -1.77 -9.59
N VAL A 15 -11.90 -1.00 -10.40
CA VAL A 15 -13.27 -0.62 -10.04
C VAL A 15 -14.20 -1.83 -10.01
N ARG A 16 -15.07 -1.91 -8.99
CA ARG A 16 -16.09 -2.99 -8.90
C ARG A 16 -17.19 -2.88 -9.94
N SER A 17 -17.52 -1.65 -10.38
CA SER A 17 -18.59 -1.41 -11.34
C SER A 17 -18.08 -1.55 -12.77
N MET A 18 -18.71 -2.41 -13.57
CA MET A 18 -18.36 -2.60 -14.99
C MET A 18 -18.62 -1.36 -15.87
N TRP A 19 -19.34 -0.36 -15.36
CA TRP A 19 -19.78 0.81 -16.12
C TRP A 19 -19.02 2.10 -15.76
N LYS A 20 -18.16 2.05 -14.75
CA LYS A 20 -17.31 3.16 -14.35
C LYS A 20 -15.87 2.87 -14.74
N THR A 21 -15.10 3.91 -15.00
CA THR A 21 -13.65 3.82 -15.24
C THR A 21 -12.84 4.30 -14.04
N GLN A 22 -13.48 5.04 -13.13
CA GLN A 22 -12.95 5.55 -11.87
C GLN A 22 -14.06 5.53 -10.82
N ASP A 23 -13.80 4.91 -9.67
CA ASP A 23 -14.70 4.91 -8.51
C ASP A 23 -13.93 4.46 -7.27
N TYR A 24 -14.20 5.07 -6.12
CA TYR A 24 -13.59 4.63 -4.87
C TYR A 24 -14.00 3.19 -4.55
N THR A 25 -13.02 2.30 -4.47
CA THR A 25 -13.24 0.87 -4.29
C THR A 25 -12.43 0.35 -3.09
N PRO A 26 -13.03 0.34 -1.88
CA PRO A 26 -12.31 -0.04 -0.67
C PRO A 26 -12.12 -1.56 -0.55
N THR A 27 -11.03 -1.94 0.12
CA THR A 27 -10.81 -3.29 0.64
C THR A 27 -11.52 -3.48 1.99
N PRO A 28 -11.75 -4.72 2.45
CA PRO A 28 -12.11 -5.01 3.84
C PRO A 28 -11.16 -4.34 4.87
N ASP A 29 -9.88 -4.22 4.54
CA ASP A 29 -8.82 -3.62 5.37
C ASP A 29 -8.49 -2.17 4.99
N ASP A 30 -9.43 -1.42 4.40
CA ASP A 30 -9.19 -0.08 3.84
C ASP A 30 -8.51 0.87 4.84
N HIS A 31 -8.91 0.82 6.10
CA HIS A 31 -8.32 1.63 7.16
C HIS A 31 -6.82 1.31 7.39
N VAL A 32 -6.42 0.04 7.27
CA VAL A 32 -5.01 -0.38 7.35
C VAL A 32 -4.25 0.13 6.13
N PHE A 33 -4.80 -0.05 4.94
CA PHE A 33 -4.17 0.42 3.70
C PHE A 33 -3.98 1.93 3.66
N ARG A 34 -4.98 2.69 4.10
CA ARG A 34 -4.88 4.16 4.24
C ARG A 34 -3.80 4.55 5.23
N TRP A 35 -3.71 3.87 6.38
CA TRP A 35 -2.65 4.10 7.36
C TRP A 35 -1.27 3.80 6.77
N LEU A 36 -1.11 2.66 6.10
CA LEU A 36 0.16 2.27 5.47
C LEU A 36 0.58 3.29 4.40
N ALA A 37 -0.34 3.69 3.53
CA ALA A 37 -0.08 4.69 2.50
C ALA A 37 0.30 6.04 3.10
N TYR A 38 -0.46 6.50 4.10
CA TYR A 38 -0.17 7.76 4.80
C TYR A 38 1.16 7.71 5.55
N SER A 39 1.52 6.58 6.15
CA SER A 39 2.79 6.43 6.88
C SER A 39 4.00 6.66 5.98
N TYR A 40 3.93 6.25 4.71
CA TYR A 40 4.97 6.52 3.73
C TYR A 40 4.92 7.97 3.23
N ALA A 41 3.73 8.44 2.84
CA ALA A 41 3.54 9.75 2.23
C ALA A 41 3.89 10.90 3.19
N SER A 42 3.46 10.81 4.45
CA SER A 42 3.66 11.85 5.47
C SER A 42 5.12 12.02 5.90
N THR A 43 5.97 11.00 5.73
CA THR A 43 7.40 11.09 6.01
C THR A 43 8.24 11.38 4.78
N HIS A 44 7.63 11.38 3.59
CA HIS A 44 8.32 11.71 2.35
C HIS A 44 8.41 13.23 2.26
N ARG A 45 9.61 13.77 1.98
CA ARG A 45 9.86 15.23 2.08
C ARG A 45 8.92 16.08 1.23
N LEU A 46 8.44 15.54 0.11
CA LEU A 46 7.68 16.28 -0.90
C LEU A 46 6.24 15.80 -1.11
N MET A 47 5.83 14.62 -0.65
CA MET A 47 4.50 14.07 -1.02
C MET A 47 3.35 14.89 -0.39
N THR A 48 3.57 15.42 0.81
CA THR A 48 2.61 16.25 1.55
C THR A 48 2.99 17.73 1.61
N ASP A 49 4.03 18.18 0.88
CA ASP A 49 4.42 19.60 0.88
C ASP A 49 3.44 20.42 0.02
N ALA A 50 2.63 21.24 0.68
CA ALA A 50 1.62 22.13 0.07
C ALA A 50 2.20 23.16 -0.91
N ARG A 51 3.53 23.38 -0.91
CA ARG A 51 4.20 24.32 -1.83
C ARG A 51 4.67 23.63 -3.11
N ARG A 52 4.63 22.29 -3.16
CA ARG A 52 5.06 21.54 -4.34
C ARG A 52 4.05 21.73 -5.47
N ARG A 53 4.55 21.82 -6.69
CA ARG A 53 3.72 21.77 -7.91
C ARG A 53 3.31 20.32 -8.21
N ALA A 54 2.04 20.10 -8.56
CA ALA A 54 1.58 18.83 -9.11
C ALA A 54 2.44 18.39 -10.31
N CYS A 55 2.71 17.08 -10.44
CA CYS A 55 3.50 16.58 -11.57
C CYS A 55 2.73 16.79 -12.89
N HIS A 56 1.44 16.41 -12.88
CA HIS A 56 0.56 16.49 -14.03
C HIS A 56 -0.73 17.25 -13.70
N THR A 57 -1.88 16.62 -13.86
CA THR A 57 -3.21 17.22 -13.70
C THR A 57 -3.79 17.02 -12.31
N GLU A 58 -3.49 15.89 -11.68
CA GLU A 58 -4.03 15.53 -10.38
C GLU A 58 -3.19 16.09 -9.24
N ASP A 59 -3.89 16.61 -8.22
CA ASP A 59 -3.27 17.18 -7.04
C ASP A 59 -3.54 16.30 -5.82
N PHE A 60 -2.72 15.26 -5.67
CA PHE A 60 -2.81 14.28 -4.59
C PHE A 60 -2.48 14.85 -3.20
N GLN A 61 -1.97 16.09 -3.11
CA GLN A 61 -1.71 16.73 -1.82
C GLN A 61 -3.01 16.93 -1.01
N LYS A 62 -4.14 17.10 -1.70
CA LYS A 62 -5.47 17.23 -1.08
C LYS A 62 -5.90 15.98 -0.33
N GLU A 63 -5.29 14.84 -0.63
CA GLU A 63 -5.53 13.53 -0.01
C GLU A 63 -4.27 13.03 0.70
N ASP A 64 -3.48 13.96 1.26
CA ASP A 64 -2.28 13.68 2.04
C ASP A 64 -1.23 12.83 1.28
N GLY A 65 -1.13 13.02 -0.04
CA GLY A 65 -0.20 12.28 -0.89
C GLY A 65 -0.56 10.81 -1.08
N THR A 66 -1.83 10.45 -0.83
CA THR A 66 -2.36 9.09 -0.99
C THR A 66 -3.55 9.06 -1.93
N VAL A 67 -3.86 7.90 -2.51
CA VAL A 67 -5.05 7.73 -3.35
C VAL A 67 -5.49 6.26 -3.39
N ASN A 68 -6.79 5.99 -3.53
CA ASN A 68 -7.26 4.66 -3.88
C ASN A 68 -6.99 4.40 -5.38
N GLY A 69 -6.41 3.24 -5.72
CA GLY A 69 -6.02 2.94 -7.10
C GLY A 69 -7.17 3.08 -8.08
N ALA A 70 -8.31 2.45 -7.76
CA ALA A 70 -9.51 2.47 -8.59
C ALA A 70 -10.18 3.85 -8.70
N SER A 71 -10.02 4.74 -7.72
CA SER A 71 -10.51 6.13 -7.84
C SER A 71 -9.63 6.99 -8.73
N TRP A 72 -8.33 6.69 -8.80
CA TRP A 72 -7.40 7.41 -9.68
C TRP A 72 -7.47 6.91 -11.11
N HIS A 73 -7.24 5.62 -11.36
CA HIS A 73 -7.42 5.00 -12.67
C HIS A 73 -7.55 3.49 -12.52
N THR A 74 -8.58 2.90 -13.13
CA THR A 74 -8.77 1.45 -13.03
C THR A 74 -7.63 0.68 -13.70
N VAL A 75 -7.02 -0.24 -12.96
CA VAL A 75 -6.01 -1.19 -13.47
C VAL A 75 -6.46 -2.61 -13.16
N ALA A 76 -6.88 -3.34 -14.19
CA ALA A 76 -7.22 -4.74 -14.06
C ALA A 76 -5.95 -5.59 -14.03
N GLY A 77 -5.87 -6.56 -13.12
CA GLY A 77 -4.73 -7.48 -13.01
C GLY A 77 -3.49 -6.84 -12.41
N SER A 78 -3.63 -5.85 -11.53
CA SER A 78 -2.49 -5.29 -10.81
C SER A 78 -1.88 -6.31 -9.85
N ILE A 79 -0.58 -6.17 -9.60
CA ILE A 79 0.12 -7.00 -8.62
C ILE A 79 -0.37 -6.72 -7.19
N ASN A 80 -0.77 -5.48 -6.88
CA ASN A 80 -1.27 -5.12 -5.56
C ASN A 80 -2.55 -5.88 -5.21
N ASP A 81 -3.53 -5.86 -6.13
CA ASP A 81 -4.80 -6.57 -5.96
C ASP A 81 -4.56 -8.08 -5.90
N PHE A 82 -3.63 -8.59 -6.73
CA PHE A 82 -3.25 -10.01 -6.70
C PHE A 82 -2.67 -10.42 -5.34
N SER A 83 -1.69 -9.68 -4.81
CA SER A 83 -1.05 -9.94 -3.52
C SER A 83 -2.07 -10.00 -2.39
N TYR A 84 -3.01 -9.04 -2.33
CA TYR A 84 -4.03 -8.99 -1.29
C TYR A 84 -5.10 -10.10 -1.41
N LEU A 85 -5.50 -10.46 -2.65
CA LEU A 85 -6.56 -11.45 -2.89
C LEU A 85 -6.08 -12.90 -2.83
N HIS A 86 -4.81 -13.16 -3.13
CA HIS A 86 -4.28 -14.53 -3.30
C HIS A 86 -3.21 -14.90 -2.29
N THR A 87 -2.78 -13.96 -1.45
CA THR A 87 -1.76 -14.18 -0.39
C THR A 87 -2.14 -13.45 0.89
N ASN A 88 -1.32 -13.58 1.93
CA ASN A 88 -1.45 -12.79 3.16
C ASN A 88 -0.81 -11.39 3.04
N CYS A 89 -0.15 -11.08 1.93
CA CYS A 89 0.66 -9.87 1.76
C CYS A 89 -0.19 -8.64 1.43
N PHE A 90 0.05 -7.55 2.14
CA PHE A 90 -0.56 -6.24 1.87
C PHE A 90 0.46 -5.42 1.07
N GLU A 91 0.12 -5.11 -0.18
CA GLU A 91 1.02 -4.42 -1.12
C GLU A 91 0.47 -3.05 -1.52
N LEU A 92 1.36 -2.09 -1.76
CA LEU A 92 1.06 -0.72 -2.17
C LEU A 92 1.83 -0.34 -3.43
N SER A 93 1.24 0.52 -4.26
CA SER A 93 1.92 1.18 -5.38
C SER A 93 2.43 2.56 -4.95
N ILE A 94 3.73 2.64 -4.64
CA ILE A 94 4.39 3.90 -4.30
C ILE A 94 5.02 4.52 -5.55
N TYR A 95 4.58 5.72 -5.93
CA TYR A 95 5.15 6.53 -7.01
C TYR A 95 6.10 7.57 -6.43
N VAL A 96 7.39 7.44 -6.72
CA VAL A 96 8.46 8.16 -5.99
C VAL A 96 8.88 9.48 -6.63
N GLY A 97 8.35 9.83 -7.81
CA GLY A 97 8.80 11.01 -8.54
C GLY A 97 8.09 11.22 -9.88
N CYS A 98 7.99 12.50 -10.28
CA CYS A 98 7.36 12.91 -11.53
C CYS A 98 8.14 12.43 -12.77
N ASP A 99 9.47 12.49 -12.70
CA ASP A 99 10.32 11.98 -13.77
C ASP A 99 10.49 10.47 -13.62
N LYS A 100 10.16 9.72 -14.68
CA LYS A 100 10.34 8.27 -14.72
C LYS A 100 11.81 7.87 -14.83
N TYR A 101 12.65 8.78 -15.36
CA TYR A 101 14.05 8.51 -15.62
C TYR A 101 14.89 9.77 -15.30
N PRO A 102 14.98 10.15 -14.01
CA PRO A 102 15.72 11.34 -13.59
C PRO A 102 17.20 11.21 -13.94
N HIS A 103 17.87 12.35 -14.06
CA HIS A 103 19.30 12.37 -14.35
C HIS A 103 20.09 11.85 -13.14
N GLU A 104 21.27 11.25 -13.37
CA GLU A 104 22.11 10.66 -12.31
C GLU A 104 22.41 11.66 -11.18
N SER A 105 22.55 12.94 -11.52
CA SER A 105 22.81 14.02 -10.56
C SER A 105 21.67 14.26 -9.56
N GLU A 106 20.46 13.82 -9.86
CA GLU A 106 19.26 14.00 -9.01
C GLU A 106 19.07 12.82 -8.03
N LEU A 107 19.68 11.65 -8.32
CA LEU A 107 19.53 10.44 -7.52
C LEU A 107 19.88 10.62 -6.02
N PRO A 108 20.91 11.39 -5.62
CA PRO A 108 21.18 11.63 -4.20
C PRO A 108 20.02 12.37 -3.51
N GLU A 109 19.38 13.32 -4.19
CA GLU A 109 18.24 14.05 -3.63
C GLU A 109 16.99 13.16 -3.55
N GLU A 110 16.75 12.34 -4.58
CA GLU A 110 15.66 11.36 -4.57
C GLU A 110 15.80 10.34 -3.44
N TRP A 111 17.02 9.88 -3.17
CA TRP A 111 17.30 9.04 -2.00
C TRP A 111 16.94 9.77 -0.70
N GLU A 112 17.41 11.00 -0.55
CA GLU A 112 17.16 11.80 0.65
C GLU A 112 15.67 12.09 0.87
N ASN A 113 14.90 12.23 -0.20
CA ASN A 113 13.44 12.42 -0.16
C ASN A 113 12.70 11.17 0.34
N ASN A 114 13.19 9.97 -0.01
CA ASN A 114 12.52 8.70 0.25
C ASN A 114 13.07 7.92 1.45
N ARG A 115 14.29 8.22 1.92
CA ARG A 115 15.01 7.42 2.93
C ARG A 115 14.18 7.15 4.18
N GLU A 116 13.63 8.21 4.77
CA GLU A 116 12.84 8.08 6.00
C GLU A 116 11.56 7.29 5.76
N SER A 117 10.84 7.57 4.67
CA SER A 117 9.61 6.84 4.30
C SER A 117 9.82 5.36 4.09
N LEU A 118 10.92 4.96 3.46
CA LEU A 118 11.23 3.54 3.27
C LEU A 118 11.44 2.84 4.61
N ILE A 119 12.14 3.48 5.55
CA ILE A 119 12.40 2.91 6.88
C ILE A 119 11.08 2.83 7.67
N VAL A 120 10.34 3.93 7.77
CA VAL A 120 9.06 3.99 8.49
C VAL A 120 8.06 2.99 7.93
N PHE A 121 8.01 2.81 6.61
CA PHE A 121 7.14 1.83 5.97
C PHE A 121 7.52 0.40 6.33
N MET A 122 8.82 0.05 6.33
CA MET A 122 9.28 -1.27 6.77
C MET A 122 8.94 -1.54 8.25
N GLU A 123 8.98 -0.51 9.10
CA GLU A 123 8.58 -0.66 10.51
C GLU A 123 7.09 -0.99 10.69
N GLN A 124 6.23 -0.66 9.72
CA GLN A 124 4.80 -0.94 9.82
C GLN A 124 4.49 -2.45 9.85
N VAL A 125 5.39 -3.31 9.33
CA VAL A 125 5.23 -4.78 9.37
C VAL A 125 5.20 -5.34 10.79
N HIS A 126 5.61 -4.55 11.78
CA HIS A 126 5.60 -4.94 13.19
C HIS A 126 4.37 -4.44 13.96
N ARG A 127 3.41 -3.81 13.29
CA ARG A 127 2.13 -3.40 13.88
C ARG A 127 1.07 -4.49 13.75
N GLY A 128 0.05 -4.43 14.60
CA GLY A 128 -1.04 -5.38 14.61
C GLY A 128 -0.80 -6.56 15.54
N ILE A 129 -1.29 -7.74 15.16
CA ILE A 129 -1.26 -8.96 15.96
C ILE A 129 -0.42 -9.99 15.22
N LYS A 130 0.41 -10.73 15.96
CA LYS A 130 1.17 -11.88 15.47
C LYS A 130 1.23 -12.94 16.57
N GLY A 131 1.34 -14.20 16.19
CA GLY A 131 1.32 -15.32 17.13
C GLY A 131 1.66 -16.63 16.45
N ILE A 132 1.41 -17.74 17.14
CA ILE A 132 1.56 -19.09 16.59
C ILE A 132 0.31 -19.87 16.98
N VAL A 133 -0.35 -20.51 16.01
CA VAL A 133 -1.45 -21.44 16.25
C VAL A 133 -0.87 -22.83 16.51
N LYS A 134 -1.19 -23.40 17.68
CA LYS A 134 -0.65 -24.70 18.12
C LYS A 134 -1.75 -25.69 18.43
N ASP A 135 -1.44 -26.97 18.25
CA ASP A 135 -2.26 -28.08 18.73
C ASP A 135 -2.07 -28.32 20.24
N MET A 136 -2.79 -29.30 20.78
CA MET A 136 -2.70 -29.68 22.21
C MET A 136 -1.31 -30.21 22.62
N HIS A 137 -0.47 -30.58 21.67
CA HIS A 137 0.89 -31.08 21.88
C HIS A 137 1.95 -29.98 21.69
N GLY A 138 1.54 -28.75 21.39
CA GLY A 138 2.42 -27.60 21.19
C GLY A 138 3.04 -27.51 19.79
N LYS A 139 2.60 -28.33 18.83
CA LYS A 139 3.06 -28.27 17.44
C LYS A 139 2.27 -27.21 16.66
N GLY A 140 2.97 -26.45 15.84
CA GLY A 140 2.37 -25.47 14.92
C GLY A 140 1.37 -26.10 13.94
N ILE A 141 0.24 -25.42 13.72
CA ILE A 141 -0.80 -25.84 12.78
C ILE A 141 -0.69 -24.97 11.52
N PRO A 142 -0.25 -25.52 10.38
CA PRO A 142 -0.19 -24.77 9.13
C PRO A 142 -1.57 -24.61 8.48
N ASN A 143 -1.73 -23.53 7.70
CA ASN A 143 -2.98 -23.19 7.00
C ASN A 143 -4.21 -23.01 7.92
N ALA A 144 -4.00 -22.75 9.21
CA ALA A 144 -5.08 -22.34 10.09
C ALA A 144 -5.60 -20.96 9.65
N VAL A 145 -6.91 -20.76 9.72
CA VAL A 145 -7.55 -19.51 9.32
C VAL A 145 -7.66 -18.60 10.54
N ILE A 146 -7.11 -17.39 10.42
CA ILE A 146 -7.25 -16.31 11.39
C ILE A 146 -8.23 -15.30 10.81
N SER A 147 -9.40 -15.20 11.44
CA SER A 147 -10.45 -14.23 11.09
C SER A 147 -10.60 -13.19 12.19
N VAL A 148 -10.87 -11.95 11.78
CA VAL A 148 -11.11 -10.83 12.69
C VAL A 148 -12.56 -10.40 12.54
N GLU A 149 -13.29 -10.31 13.66
CA GLU A 149 -14.69 -9.90 13.64
C GLU A 149 -14.83 -8.50 13.00
N GLY A 150 -15.70 -8.39 11.99
CA GLY A 150 -15.93 -7.15 11.25
C GLY A 150 -14.99 -6.90 10.07
N VAL A 151 -13.96 -7.73 9.86
CA VAL A 151 -13.06 -7.65 8.69
C VAL A 151 -13.28 -8.88 7.81
N ASN A 152 -13.76 -8.66 6.59
CA ASN A 152 -14.02 -9.75 5.63
C ASN A 152 -12.78 -10.08 4.79
N HIS A 153 -11.65 -10.33 5.47
CA HIS A 153 -10.39 -10.79 4.90
C HIS A 153 -9.70 -11.68 5.94
N ASP A 154 -9.47 -12.93 5.57
CA ASP A 154 -8.88 -13.92 6.47
C ASP A 154 -7.42 -14.17 6.09
N ILE A 155 -6.57 -14.34 7.12
CA ILE A 155 -5.15 -14.66 6.98
C ILE A 155 -4.91 -16.14 7.30
N ARG A 156 -3.93 -16.78 6.65
CA ARG A 156 -3.58 -18.18 6.90
C ARG A 156 -2.20 -18.33 7.51
N THR A 157 -2.06 -19.26 8.46
CA THR A 157 -0.75 -19.52 9.08
C THR A 157 0.24 -20.19 8.13
N GLY A 158 1.53 -19.91 8.36
CA GLY A 158 2.68 -20.52 7.71
C GLY A 158 2.95 -21.96 8.15
N ALA A 159 4.07 -22.52 7.71
CA ALA A 159 4.40 -23.94 7.92
C ALA A 159 4.53 -24.32 9.41
N ASP A 160 5.00 -23.38 10.23
CA ASP A 160 5.21 -23.57 11.68
C ASP A 160 4.03 -23.07 12.52
N GLY A 161 2.90 -22.75 11.86
CA GLY A 161 1.71 -22.19 12.49
C GLY A 161 1.81 -20.70 12.82
N ASP A 162 2.85 -20.02 12.35
CA ASP A 162 3.09 -18.58 12.45
C ASP A 162 2.20 -17.74 11.53
#